data_AF-A0A6A1WQ58-F1
#
_entry.id   AF-A0A6A1WQ58-F1
#
_cell.length_a   1.000
_cell.length_b   1.000
_cell.length_c   1.000
_cell.angle_alpha   90.00
_cell.angle_beta   90.00
_cell.angle_gamma   90.00
#
_symmetry.space_group_name_H-M   'P 1'
#
loop_
_entity.id
_entity.type
_entity.pdbx_description
1 polymer ?
#
loop_
_entity_poly.entity_id
_entity_poly.type
_entity_poly.pdbx_seq_one_letter_code
_entity_poly.pdbx_strand_id
1 'polypeptide(L)'
;MYFSEHSGGTWVEASELEFQNGNKAVAYASLHGHAFYPKPGLVLQGSGGIGIRNDTEKSKMVMDTGVSYSLVAAEYLGSAINEPAWLNYCREWGPKLSYDITDEIKKVEKALPGPVRSAFEKFVKGLPNEVLGEEGPTGPKMKNNWSGDER
;
A
#
# COMPACT_ATOMS: atom_id res chain seq x y z
N MET A 1 -2.30 -11.38 12.41
CA MET A 1 -2.29 -11.15 10.94
C MET A 1 -1.75 -9.76 10.67
N TYR A 2 -0.86 -9.63 9.69
CA TYR A 2 -0.31 -8.33 9.28
C TYR A 2 -1.20 -7.66 8.25
N PHE A 3 -1.51 -6.39 8.46
CA PHE A 3 -2.25 -5.54 7.53
C PHE A 3 -1.28 -4.52 6.95
N SER A 4 -1.05 -4.59 5.63
CA SER A 4 -0.15 -3.67 4.95
C SER A 4 -0.81 -2.29 4.80
N GLU A 5 -0.37 -1.35 5.63
CA GLU A 5 -0.80 0.04 5.63
C GLU A 5 0.35 0.94 5.14
N HIS A 6 0.03 2.20 4.83
CA HIS A 6 1.03 3.17 4.43
C HIS A 6 2.02 3.45 5.57
N SER A 7 3.30 3.69 5.24
CA SER A 7 4.39 3.94 6.21
C SER A 7 4.66 2.80 7.21
N GLY A 8 4.16 1.60 6.94
CA GLY A 8 4.27 0.43 7.79
C GLY A 8 2.90 -0.13 8.10
N GLY A 9 2.78 -1.45 8.10
CA GLY A 9 1.56 -2.16 8.48
C GLY A 9 1.45 -2.46 9.97
N THR A 10 0.29 -2.98 10.34
CA THR A 10 -0.09 -3.28 11.72
C THR A 10 -0.27 -4.78 11.93
N TRP A 11 0.29 -5.31 13.01
CA TRP A 11 -0.02 -6.65 13.51
C TRP A 11 -1.29 -6.62 14.35
N VAL A 12 -2.21 -7.53 14.03
CA VAL A 12 -3.49 -7.65 14.72
C VAL A 12 -3.66 -9.08 15.23
N GLU A 13 -4.07 -9.20 16.50
CA GLU A 13 -4.30 -10.50 17.13
C GLU A 13 -5.49 -11.23 16.53
N ALA A 14 -5.45 -12.56 16.54
CA ALA A 14 -6.52 -13.37 15.95
C ALA A 14 -7.90 -13.10 16.58
N SER A 15 -7.93 -12.76 17.87
CA SER A 15 -9.16 -12.40 18.60
C SER A 15 -9.78 -11.06 18.17
N GLU A 16 -9.00 -10.20 17.53
CA GLU A 16 -9.43 -8.87 17.07
C GLU A 16 -9.84 -8.87 15.60
N LEU A 17 -9.51 -9.94 14.87
CA LEU A 17 -9.89 -10.11 13.46
C LEU A 17 -11.40 -10.32 13.32
N GLU A 18 -11.93 -9.84 12.20
CA GLU A 18 -13.25 -10.24 11.76
C GLU A 18 -13.13 -11.48 10.87
N PHE A 19 -14.06 -12.42 11.04
CA PHE A 19 -14.14 -13.62 10.22
C PHE A 19 -15.47 -13.70 9.49
N GLN A 20 -15.42 -14.20 8.26
CA GLN A 20 -16.58 -14.50 7.44
C GLN A 20 -16.59 -15.99 7.09
N ASN A 21 -17.80 -16.58 7.01
CA ASN A 21 -17.99 -17.98 6.60
C ASN A 21 -17.13 -18.98 7.40
N GLY A 22 -17.01 -18.78 8.71
CA GLY A 22 -16.22 -19.62 9.61
C GLY A 22 -14.85 -19.02 9.90
N ASN A 23 -13.81 -19.50 9.22
CA ASN A 23 -12.41 -19.20 9.54
C ASN A 23 -11.72 -18.27 8.51
N LYS A 24 -12.46 -17.62 7.61
CA LYS A 24 -11.87 -16.70 6.64
C LYS A 24 -11.74 -15.31 7.25
N ALA A 25 -10.51 -14.90 7.57
CA ALA A 25 -10.23 -13.56 8.04
C ALA A 25 -10.62 -12.53 6.96
N VAL A 26 -11.21 -11.41 7.39
CA VAL A 26 -11.64 -10.31 6.52
C VAL A 26 -10.60 -9.20 6.58
N ALA A 27 -10.24 -8.68 5.41
CA ALA A 27 -9.44 -7.47 5.27
C ALA A 27 -10.21 -6.42 4.47
N TYR A 28 -10.14 -5.18 4.91
CA TYR A 28 -10.84 -4.06 4.30
C TYR A 28 -9.87 -3.24 3.45
N ALA A 29 -10.03 -3.27 2.13
CA ALA A 29 -9.23 -2.47 1.21
C ALA A 29 -9.67 -1.00 1.25
N SER A 30 -8.71 -0.09 1.29
CA SER A 30 -8.94 1.36 1.13
C SER A 30 -9.56 1.70 -0.22
N LEU A 31 -10.56 2.58 -0.19
CA LEU A 31 -11.16 3.12 -1.40
C LEU A 31 -10.12 3.98 -2.15
N HIS A 32 -9.87 3.64 -3.41
CA HIS A 32 -8.86 4.29 -4.26
C HIS A 32 -7.41 4.19 -3.77
N GLY A 33 -7.14 3.31 -2.79
CA GLY A 33 -5.81 3.08 -2.25
C GLY A 33 -5.40 1.61 -2.32
N HIS A 34 -4.23 1.31 -1.76
CA HIS A 34 -3.68 -0.04 -1.68
C HIS A 34 -3.52 -0.55 -0.25
N ALA A 35 -3.83 0.27 0.76
CA ALA A 35 -3.77 -0.11 2.15
C ALA A 35 -4.93 -1.04 2.54
N PHE A 36 -4.67 -1.99 3.43
CA PHE A 36 -5.65 -2.89 4.01
C PHE A 36 -5.77 -2.66 5.50
N TYR A 37 -6.99 -2.76 6.03
CA TYR A 37 -7.29 -2.53 7.43
C TYR A 37 -8.10 -3.68 8.05
N PRO A 38 -7.96 -3.93 9.37
CA PRO A 38 -8.68 -4.99 10.06
C PRO A 38 -10.16 -4.66 10.33
N LYS A 39 -10.55 -3.38 10.23
CA LYS A 39 -11.90 -2.88 10.49
C LYS A 39 -12.30 -1.86 9.41
N PRO A 40 -13.61 -1.73 9.13
CA PRO A 40 -14.11 -0.65 8.28
C PRO A 40 -14.01 0.68 9.03
N GLY A 41 -13.87 1.78 8.31
CA GLY A 41 -13.83 3.12 8.87
C GLY A 41 -13.02 4.09 8.01
N LEU A 42 -12.68 5.22 8.64
CA LEU A 42 -11.84 6.25 8.04
C LEU A 42 -10.50 6.27 8.75
N VAL A 43 -9.41 6.08 8.00
CA VAL A 43 -8.04 6.27 8.48
C VAL A 43 -7.43 7.46 7.74
N LEU A 44 -7.06 8.50 8.51
CA LEU A 44 -6.36 9.67 7.99
C LEU A 44 -4.87 9.54 8.30
N GLN A 45 -4.03 9.77 7.30
CA GLN A 45 -2.58 9.73 7.46
C GLN A 45 -1.95 10.99 6.92
N GLY A 46 -1.10 11.65 7.70
CA GLY A 46 -0.46 12.91 7.33
C GLY A 46 -0.44 13.88 8.50
N SER A 47 -0.13 15.14 8.21
CA SER A 47 -0.03 16.18 9.25
C SER A 47 -0.43 17.55 8.69
N GLY A 48 -0.87 18.47 9.56
CA GLY A 48 -1.20 19.83 9.16
C GLY A 48 -2.35 19.95 8.16
N GLY A 49 -3.27 18.97 8.12
CA GLY A 49 -4.39 18.93 7.18
C GLY A 49 -4.02 18.44 5.77
N ILE A 50 -2.77 18.03 5.55
CA ILE A 50 -2.29 17.45 4.28
C ILE A 50 -2.00 15.97 4.53
N GLY A 51 -2.59 15.09 3.72
CA GLY A 51 -2.50 13.65 3.94
C GLY A 51 -3.36 12.79 3.03
N ILE A 52 -3.28 11.49 3.24
CA ILE A 52 -4.06 10.46 2.57
C ILE A 52 -5.31 10.16 3.39
N ARG A 53 -6.43 10.01 2.69
CA ARG A 53 -7.73 9.62 3.25
C ARG A 53 -8.04 8.19 2.83
N ASN A 54 -8.04 7.25 3.76
CA ASN A 54 -8.35 5.85 3.52
C ASN A 54 -9.74 5.53 4.09
N ASP A 55 -10.75 5.55 3.24
CA ASP A 55 -12.09 5.07 3.58
C ASP A 55 -12.20 3.57 3.31
N THR A 56 -12.75 2.82 4.27
CA THR A 56 -12.98 1.38 4.15
C THR A 56 -14.39 1.02 4.59
N GLU A 57 -15.07 0.18 3.81
CA GLU A 57 -16.40 -0.31 4.16
C GLU A 57 -16.64 -1.68 3.52
N LYS A 58 -17.63 -2.44 4.05
CA LYS A 58 -18.14 -3.62 3.35
C LYS A 58 -18.77 -3.19 2.03
N SER A 59 -18.39 -3.87 0.95
CA SER A 59 -18.99 -3.65 -0.36
C SER A 59 -19.39 -4.98 -1.00
N LYS A 60 -20.08 -4.91 -2.15
CA LYS A 60 -20.37 -6.09 -2.97
C LYS A 60 -19.14 -6.57 -3.77
N MET A 61 -18.06 -5.78 -3.82
CA MET A 61 -16.80 -6.13 -4.46
C MET A 61 -15.94 -6.88 -3.45
N VAL A 62 -15.91 -8.21 -3.56
CA VAL A 62 -15.19 -9.08 -2.63
C VAL A 62 -14.19 -9.93 -3.42
N MET A 63 -12.96 -10.02 -2.91
CA MET A 63 -11.93 -10.92 -3.42
C MET A 63 -11.73 -12.06 -2.43
N ASP A 64 -12.25 -13.25 -2.75
CA ASP A 64 -12.06 -14.46 -1.92
C ASP A 64 -10.76 -15.17 -2.32
N THR A 65 -9.68 -14.81 -1.64
CA THR A 65 -8.35 -15.40 -1.84
C THR A 65 -8.25 -16.86 -1.38
N GLY A 66 -9.25 -17.37 -0.65
CA GLY A 66 -9.31 -18.76 -0.22
C GLY A 66 -9.81 -19.72 -1.29
N VAL A 67 -10.45 -19.23 -2.36
CA VAL A 67 -10.98 -20.09 -3.45
C VAL A 67 -9.86 -20.63 -4.34
N SER A 68 -8.84 -19.82 -4.60
CA SER A 68 -7.70 -20.21 -5.43
C SER A 68 -6.45 -19.51 -4.94
N TYR A 69 -5.43 -20.30 -4.61
CA TYR A 69 -4.12 -19.83 -4.18
C TYR A 69 -3.04 -20.72 -4.75
N SER A 70 -1.81 -20.22 -4.78
CA SER A 70 -0.62 -21.00 -5.12
C SER A 70 0.38 -20.90 -3.98
N LEU A 71 0.86 -22.04 -3.50
CA LEU A 71 1.93 -22.08 -2.52
C LEU A 71 3.25 -21.84 -3.24
N VAL A 72 3.91 -20.72 -2.92
CA VAL A 72 5.12 -20.29 -3.63
C VAL A 72 6.40 -20.43 -2.79
N ALA A 73 6.27 -20.54 -1.47
CA ALA A 73 7.35 -20.79 -0.54
C ALA A 73 6.83 -21.49 0.71
N ALA A 74 7.51 -22.56 1.15
CA ALA A 74 7.29 -23.23 2.43
C ALA A 74 8.57 -23.99 2.81
N GLU A 75 9.42 -23.36 3.61
CA GLU A 75 10.77 -23.88 3.93
C GLU A 75 10.74 -25.29 4.52
N TYR A 76 9.76 -25.57 5.38
CA TYR A 76 9.57 -26.87 6.03
C TYR A 76 9.19 -28.01 5.06
N LEU A 77 8.78 -27.68 3.82
CA LEU A 77 8.44 -28.65 2.78
C LEU A 77 9.60 -28.95 1.82
N GLY A 78 10.78 -28.34 2.03
CA GLY A 78 11.97 -28.58 1.22
C GLY A 78 11.73 -28.36 -0.28
N SER A 79 12.09 -29.34 -1.10
CA SER A 79 11.97 -29.29 -2.57
C SER A 79 10.57 -29.59 -3.12
N ALA A 80 9.57 -29.79 -2.26
CA ALA A 80 8.20 -30.03 -2.71
C ALA A 80 7.55 -28.79 -3.36
N ILE A 81 8.09 -27.60 -3.10
CA ILE A 81 7.60 -26.34 -3.65
C ILE A 81 8.54 -25.86 -4.76
N ASN A 82 8.01 -25.79 -5.98
CA ASN A 82 8.68 -25.15 -7.10
C ASN A 82 8.39 -23.65 -7.07
N GLU A 83 9.39 -22.88 -6.63
CA GLU A 83 9.29 -21.43 -6.59
C GLU A 83 9.06 -20.85 -8.00
N PRO A 84 8.00 -20.04 -8.22
CA PRO A 84 7.80 -19.38 -9.49
C PRO A 84 8.89 -18.35 -9.82
N ALA A 85 9.39 -18.37 -11.06
CA ALA A 85 10.45 -17.46 -11.50
C ALA A 85 10.12 -15.97 -11.32
N TRP A 86 8.84 -15.60 -11.38
CA TRP A 86 8.40 -14.21 -11.20
C TRP A 86 8.71 -13.66 -9.80
N LEU A 87 8.88 -14.50 -8.76
CA LEU A 87 9.27 -14.02 -7.43
C LEU A 87 10.66 -13.34 -7.42
N ASN A 88 11.50 -13.65 -8.41
CA ASN A 88 12.85 -13.10 -8.55
C ASN A 88 12.89 -11.88 -9.50
N TYR A 89 11.73 -11.36 -9.94
CA TYR A 89 11.69 -10.16 -10.77
C TYR A 89 11.84 -8.90 -9.91
N CYS A 90 13.01 -8.25 -10.02
CA CYS A 90 13.39 -7.13 -9.16
C CYS A 90 12.99 -5.73 -9.67
N ARG A 91 12.37 -5.60 -10.85
CA ARG A 91 11.93 -4.30 -11.36
C ARG A 91 10.53 -3.95 -10.85
N GLU A 92 10.11 -2.71 -11.10
CA GLU A 92 8.76 -2.21 -10.78
C GLU A 92 7.68 -3.09 -11.42
N TRP A 93 6.64 -3.38 -10.64
CA TRP A 93 5.50 -4.20 -11.05
C TRP A 93 4.28 -3.35 -11.39
N GLY A 94 3.56 -3.72 -12.44
CA GLY A 94 2.30 -3.08 -12.76
C GLY A 94 2.45 -1.76 -13.52
N PRO A 95 1.34 -1.04 -13.72
CA PRO A 95 1.32 0.17 -14.53
C PRO A 95 2.03 1.33 -13.82
N LYS A 96 2.78 2.13 -14.58
CA LYS A 96 3.31 3.41 -14.11
C LYS A 96 2.26 4.50 -14.33
N LEU A 97 1.85 5.16 -13.26
CA LEU A 97 0.93 6.29 -13.32
C LEU A 97 1.74 7.57 -13.21
N SER A 98 1.91 8.26 -14.34
CA SER A 98 2.48 9.61 -14.37
C SER A 98 1.36 10.62 -14.56
N TYR A 99 1.29 11.61 -13.67
CA TYR A 99 0.39 12.74 -13.84
C TYR A 99 1.17 13.95 -14.37
N ASP A 100 0.59 14.68 -15.33
CA ASP A 100 1.13 15.95 -15.85
C ASP A 100 1.21 17.06 -14.78
N ILE A 101 0.69 16.79 -13.58
CA ILE A 101 0.71 17.67 -12.40
C ILE A 101 2.14 18.13 -12.10
N THR A 102 3.15 17.26 -12.25
CA THR A 102 4.54 17.63 -11.99
C THR A 102 5.02 18.75 -12.93
N ASP A 103 4.58 18.74 -14.19
CA ASP A 103 4.97 19.76 -15.17
C ASP A 103 4.19 21.06 -14.96
N GLU A 104 2.91 20.97 -14.57
CA GLU A 104 2.11 22.13 -14.17
C GLU A 104 2.66 22.81 -12.91
N ILE A 105 3.07 22.04 -11.89
CA ILE A 105 3.73 22.56 -10.68
C ILE A 105 5.00 23.34 -11.05
N LYS A 106 5.83 22.80 -11.94
CA LYS A 106 7.07 23.49 -12.40
C LYS A 106 6.78 24.79 -13.15
N LYS A 107 5.70 24.85 -13.94
CA LYS A 107 5.28 26.09 -14.63
C LYS A 107 4.88 27.16 -13.62
N VAL A 108 4.05 26.80 -12.64
CA VAL A 108 3.60 27.72 -11.59
C VAL A 108 4.78 28.20 -10.76
N GLU A 109 5.69 27.30 -10.36
CA GLU A 109 6.88 27.64 -9.58
C GLU A 109 7.76 28.70 -10.28
N LYS A 110 7.92 28.61 -11.61
CA LYS A 110 8.68 29.58 -12.41
C LYS A 110 8.01 30.94 -12.53
N ALA A 111 6.68 31.01 -12.39
CA ALA A 111 5.91 32.24 -12.49
C ALA A 111 5.80 32.99 -11.15
N LEU A 112 6.16 32.35 -10.02
CA LEU A 112 6.01 32.93 -8.68
C LEU A 112 7.24 33.75 -8.25
N PRO A 113 7.05 34.96 -7.67
CA PRO A 113 8.13 35.77 -7.13
C PRO A 113 8.69 35.20 -5.81
N GLY A 114 9.98 35.44 -5.56
CA GLY A 114 10.84 34.78 -4.56
C GLY A 114 10.19 34.25 -3.27
N PRO A 115 9.63 35.10 -2.38
CA PRO A 115 9.08 34.65 -1.11
C PRO A 115 7.88 33.70 -1.26
N VAL A 116 7.04 33.92 -2.28
CA VAL A 116 5.87 33.09 -2.58
C VAL A 116 6.30 31.75 -3.17
N ARG A 117 7.34 31.75 -4.01
CA ARG A 117 7.95 30.52 -4.53
C ARG A 117 8.46 29.63 -3.40
N SER A 118 9.17 30.19 -2.41
CA SER A 118 9.64 29.42 -1.26
C SER A 118 8.51 28.83 -0.41
N ALA A 119 7.39 29.55 -0.27
CA ALA A 119 6.21 29.02 0.42
C ALA A 119 5.52 27.89 -0.38
N PHE A 120 5.42 28.07 -1.70
CA PHE A 120 4.85 27.07 -2.61
C PHE A 120 5.70 25.79 -2.65
N GLU A 121 7.02 25.89 -2.73
CA GLU A 121 7.93 24.73 -2.67
C GLU A 121 7.78 23.94 -1.36
N LYS A 122 7.63 24.63 -0.23
CA LYS A 122 7.37 23.96 1.06
C LYS A 122 6.03 23.23 1.07
N PHE A 123 4.99 23.81 0.47
CA PHE A 123 3.69 23.17 0.34
C PHE A 123 3.77 21.93 -0.56
N VAL A 124 4.38 22.04 -1.74
CA VAL A 124 4.54 20.91 -2.68
C VAL A 124 5.32 19.77 -2.03
N LYS A 125 6.39 20.07 -1.29
CA LYS A 125 7.15 19.04 -0.54
C LYS A 125 6.36 18.40 0.60
N GLY A 126 5.28 19.01 1.04
CA GLY A 126 4.36 18.45 2.04
C GLY A 126 3.27 17.57 1.45
N LEU A 127 3.09 17.56 0.12
CA LEU A 127 2.11 16.70 -0.53
C LEU A 127 2.57 15.23 -0.50
N PRO A 128 1.64 14.26 -0.34
CA PRO A 128 1.95 12.84 -0.49
C PRO A 128 2.54 12.55 -1.88
N ASN A 129 3.51 11.64 -1.95
CA ASN A 129 4.18 11.28 -3.21
C ASN A 129 3.19 10.71 -4.24
N GLU A 130 2.15 10.03 -3.75
CA GLU A 130 1.03 9.47 -4.52
C GLU A 130 0.34 10.54 -5.40
N VAL A 131 0.37 11.82 -5.00
CA VAL A 131 -0.19 12.95 -5.78
C VAL A 131 0.68 13.28 -7.01
N LEU A 132 1.98 13.04 -6.93
CA LEU A 132 2.94 13.41 -7.98
C LEU A 132 3.13 12.30 -9.02
N GLY A 133 2.74 11.07 -8.68
CA GLY A 133 2.82 9.90 -9.53
C GLY A 133 3.08 8.64 -8.72
N GLU A 134 2.76 7.49 -9.29
CA GLU A 134 3.00 6.19 -8.67
C GLU A 134 3.89 5.32 -9.54
N GLU A 135 4.94 4.80 -8.93
CA GLU A 135 5.74 3.71 -9.50
C GLU A 135 5.30 2.38 -8.90
N GLY A 136 5.38 1.34 -9.72
CA GLY A 136 5.04 -0.01 -9.32
C GLY A 136 5.90 -0.50 -8.15
N PRO A 137 5.39 -1.35 -7.25
CA PRO A 137 6.21 -1.90 -6.19
C PRO A 137 7.34 -2.76 -6.77
N THR A 138 8.48 -2.80 -6.08
CA THR A 138 9.51 -3.83 -6.31
C THR A 138 8.98 -5.22 -5.95
N GLY A 139 9.56 -6.26 -6.56
CA GLY A 139 9.09 -7.64 -6.37
C GLY A 139 9.08 -8.11 -4.92
N PRO A 140 8.26 -9.12 -4.57
CA PRO A 140 8.01 -9.51 -3.17
C PRO A 140 9.27 -9.83 -2.37
N LYS A 141 10.30 -10.42 -3.00
CA LYS A 141 11.57 -10.73 -2.36
C LYS A 141 12.44 -9.51 -2.01
N MET A 142 12.13 -8.36 -2.59
CA MET A 142 12.82 -7.09 -2.31
C MET A 142 12.16 -6.31 -1.19
N LYS A 143 11.06 -6.82 -0.63
CA LYS A 143 10.40 -6.25 0.55
C LYS A 143 10.99 -6.87 1.80
N ASN A 144 10.92 -6.12 2.91
CA ASN A 144 11.32 -6.65 4.22
C ASN A 144 10.51 -7.90 4.53
N ASN A 145 11.19 -8.90 5.05
CA ASN A 145 10.61 -10.13 5.53
C ASN A 145 10.90 -10.30 7.02
N TRP A 146 10.28 -11.31 7.60
CA TRP A 146 10.43 -11.68 8.99
C TRP A 146 10.70 -13.18 9.11
N SER A 147 11.29 -13.58 10.23
CA SER A 147 11.52 -14.99 10.56
C SER A 147 11.18 -15.24 12.03
N GLY A 148 10.31 -16.22 12.32
CA GLY A 148 9.89 -16.60 13.68
C GLY A 148 8.65 -15.87 14.18
N ASP A 149 8.47 -15.85 15.50
CA ASP A 149 7.46 -15.01 16.17
C ASP A 149 7.95 -13.55 16.12
N GLU A 150 7.22 -12.69 15.42
CA GLU A 150 7.62 -11.31 15.15
C GLU A 150 7.61 -10.39 16.40
N ARG A 151 8.30 -9.24 16.27
CA ARG A 151 8.53 -8.21 17.31
C ARG A 151 7.28 -7.72 18.03
#